data_AF-A0A9E6JDF4-F1
#
_entry.id   AF-A0A9E6JDF4-F1
#
_cell.length_a   1.000
_cell.length_b   1.000
_cell.length_c   1.000
_cell.angle_alpha   90.00
_cell.angle_beta   90.00
_cell.angle_gamma   90.00
#
_symmetry.space_group_name_H-M   'P 1'
#
loop_
_entity.id
_entity.type
_entity.pdbx_description
1 polymer ?
#
loop_
_entity_poly.entity_id
_entity_poly.type
_entity_poly.pdbx_seq_one_letter_code
_entity_poly.pdbx_strand_id
1 'polypeptide(L)'
;MDTFNDIKSVMDDLNSRRSMLAEQMKEFEQLQSEIQVLVEKSAHDPEARRKLEKLNQAFPQGFNHSQQAIMSKVTQLEDNFKRLEDGFKTLGDSDVQKPEPSKPKKRVLKKYM
;
A
#
# COMPACT_ATOMS: atom_id res chain seq x y z
N MET A 1 3.25 29.80 4.54
CA MET A 1 2.72 28.52 4.02
C MET A 1 3.06 27.47 5.05
N ASP A 2 2.06 26.98 5.76
CA ASP A 2 2.22 25.97 6.81
C ASP A 2 2.47 24.61 6.15
N THR A 3 3.74 24.27 6.00
CA THR A 3 4.20 22.98 5.46
C THR A 3 3.53 21.78 6.14
N PHE A 4 3.17 21.91 7.42
CA PHE A 4 2.42 20.90 8.16
C PHE A 4 0.99 20.69 7.63
N ASN A 5 0.28 21.76 7.28
CA ASN A 5 -1.05 21.68 6.70
C ASN A 5 -1.00 21.08 5.27
N ASP A 6 0.03 21.40 4.50
CA ASP A 6 0.25 20.82 3.17
C ASP A 6 0.51 19.31 3.26
N ILE A 7 1.36 18.88 4.21
CA ILE A 7 1.63 17.45 4.46
C ILE A 7 0.36 16.71 4.88
N LYS A 8 -0.46 17.30 5.75
CA LYS A 8 -1.72 16.70 6.18
C LYS A 8 -2.69 16.52 5.01
N SER A 9 -2.84 17.53 4.17
CA SER A 9 -3.70 17.45 2.98
C SER A 9 -3.25 16.35 2.00
N VAL A 10 -1.94 16.20 1.81
CA VAL A 10 -1.39 15.12 0.96
C VAL A 10 -1.68 13.76 1.58
N MET A 11 -1.59 13.63 2.90
CA MET A 11 -1.86 12.38 3.60
C MET A 11 -3.34 11.98 3.51
N ASP A 12 -4.25 12.96 3.63
CA ASP A 12 -5.68 12.73 3.50
C ASP A 12 -6.07 12.29 2.06
N ASP A 13 -5.50 12.94 1.03
CA ASP A 13 -5.68 12.54 -0.38
C ASP A 13 -5.16 11.12 -0.63
N LEU A 14 -3.98 10.83 -0.08
CA LEU A 14 -3.32 9.54 -0.23
C LEU A 14 -4.11 8.41 0.45
N ASN A 15 -4.69 8.67 1.61
CA ASN A 15 -5.56 7.72 2.30
C ASN A 15 -6.90 7.50 1.57
N SER A 16 -7.45 8.55 0.96
CA SER A 16 -8.64 8.46 0.10
C SER A 16 -8.37 7.56 -1.12
N ARG A 17 -7.27 7.81 -1.83
CA ARG A 17 -6.86 7.00 -3.00
C ARG A 17 -6.59 5.54 -2.62
N ARG A 18 -5.97 5.30 -1.46
CA ARG A 18 -5.77 3.95 -0.93
C ARG A 18 -7.11 3.22 -0.74
N SER A 19 -8.09 3.89 -0.15
CA SER A 19 -9.42 3.30 0.08
C SER A 19 -10.13 2.96 -1.23
N MET A 20 -10.07 3.85 -2.22
CA MET A 20 -10.62 3.59 -3.56
C MET A 20 -9.91 2.41 -4.24
N LEU A 21 -8.57 2.34 -4.15
CA LEU A 21 -7.81 1.24 -4.71
C LEU A 21 -8.17 -0.10 -4.06
N ALA A 22 -8.37 -0.12 -2.74
CA ALA A 22 -8.79 -1.32 -2.01
C ALA A 22 -10.18 -1.83 -2.46
N GLU A 23 -11.11 -0.92 -2.75
CA GLU A 23 -12.42 -1.27 -3.30
C GLU A 23 -12.31 -1.87 -4.70
N GLN A 24 -11.53 -1.23 -5.58
CA GLN A 24 -11.25 -1.76 -6.92
C GLN A 24 -10.56 -3.13 -6.87
N MET A 25 -9.72 -3.37 -5.86
CA MET A 25 -9.07 -4.67 -5.68
C MET A 25 -10.04 -5.76 -5.24
N LYS A 26 -11.00 -5.42 -4.37
CA LYS A 26 -12.05 -6.35 -3.99
C LYS A 26 -12.91 -6.74 -5.20
N GLU A 27 -13.29 -5.78 -6.03
CA GLU A 27 -14.01 -6.06 -7.29
C GLU A 27 -13.18 -6.93 -8.23
N PHE A 28 -11.89 -6.65 -8.34
CA PHE A 28 -10.98 -7.45 -9.15
C PHE A 28 -10.92 -8.89 -8.65
N GLU A 29 -10.74 -9.13 -7.36
CA GLU A 29 -10.74 -10.48 -6.75
C GLU A 29 -12.05 -11.24 -6.98
N GLN A 30 -13.19 -10.55 -6.94
CA GLN A 30 -14.48 -11.15 -7.26
C GLN A 30 -14.54 -11.61 -8.72
N LEU A 31 -14.12 -10.77 -9.67
CA LEU A 31 -14.04 -11.13 -11.09
C LEU A 31 -13.09 -12.31 -11.31
N GLN A 32 -11.98 -12.39 -10.57
CA GLN A 32 -11.08 -13.54 -10.64
C GLN A 32 -11.77 -14.84 -10.21
N SER A 33 -12.56 -14.79 -9.13
CA SER A 33 -13.35 -15.93 -8.66
C SER A 33 -14.39 -16.36 -9.70
N GLU A 34 -15.09 -15.41 -10.33
CA GLU A 34 -16.04 -15.71 -11.41
C GLU A 34 -15.38 -16.39 -12.61
N ILE A 35 -14.17 -15.95 -12.97
CA ILE A 35 -13.40 -16.54 -14.06
C ILE A 35 -12.95 -17.97 -13.70
N GLN A 36 -12.55 -18.21 -12.45
CA GLN A 36 -12.24 -19.55 -11.95
C GLN A 36 -13.45 -20.49 -12.10
N VAL A 37 -14.64 -20.02 -11.72
CA VAL A 37 -15.89 -20.78 -11.87
C VAL A 37 -16.21 -21.04 -13.33
N LEU A 38 -15.98 -20.06 -14.22
CA LEU A 38 -16.14 -20.27 -15.67
C LEU A 38 -15.18 -21.34 -16.20
N VAL A 39 -13.91 -21.34 -15.76
CA VAL A 39 -12.91 -22.36 -16.11
C VAL A 39 -13.39 -23.75 -15.73
N GLU A 40 -13.84 -23.94 -14.49
CA GLU A 40 -14.35 -25.23 -14.01
C GLU A 40 -15.58 -25.70 -14.79
N LYS A 41 -16.51 -24.77 -15.08
CA LYS A 41 -17.74 -25.09 -15.82
C LYS A 41 -17.52 -25.31 -17.32
N SER A 42 -16.46 -24.74 -17.90
CA SER A 42 -16.20 -24.79 -19.35
C SER A 42 -16.05 -26.21 -19.93
N ALA A 43 -15.74 -27.19 -19.09
CA ALA A 43 -15.68 -28.60 -19.47
C ALA A 43 -17.05 -29.18 -19.85
N HIS A 44 -18.14 -28.62 -19.30
CA HIS A 44 -19.49 -29.17 -19.39
C HIS A 44 -20.55 -28.15 -19.83
N ASP A 45 -20.21 -26.85 -19.81
CA ASP A 45 -21.06 -25.74 -20.23
C ASP A 45 -20.47 -25.02 -21.46
N PRO A 46 -21.11 -25.15 -22.64
CA PRO A 46 -20.69 -24.47 -23.87
C PRO A 46 -20.72 -22.94 -23.76
N GLU A 47 -21.60 -22.38 -22.92
CA GLU A 47 -21.69 -20.94 -22.71
C GLU A 47 -20.50 -20.44 -21.89
N ALA A 48 -20.13 -21.16 -20.83
CA ALA A 48 -18.94 -20.87 -20.04
C ALA A 48 -17.67 -20.92 -20.90
N ARG A 49 -17.55 -21.93 -21.77
CA ARG A 49 -16.45 -22.04 -22.72
C ARG A 49 -16.39 -20.85 -23.69
N ARG A 50 -17.52 -20.43 -24.24
CA ARG A 50 -17.58 -19.26 -25.14
C ARG A 50 -17.19 -17.96 -24.44
N LYS A 51 -17.55 -17.78 -23.16
CA LYS A 51 -17.14 -16.63 -22.35
C LYS A 51 -15.63 -16.62 -22.13
N LEU A 52 -15.02 -17.77 -21.80
CA LEU A 52 -13.56 -17.88 -21.68
C LEU A 52 -12.83 -17.66 -23.00
N GLU A 53 -13.34 -18.16 -24.11
CA GLU A 53 -12.73 -17.92 -25.43
C GLU A 53 -12.71 -16.43 -25.77
N LYS A 54 -13.80 -15.69 -25.49
CA LYS A 54 -13.82 -14.22 -25.63
C LYS A 54 -12.82 -13.54 -24.70
N LEU A 55 -12.71 -14.01 -23.46
CA LEU A 55 -11.73 -13.48 -22.51
C LEU A 55 -10.30 -13.71 -23.01
N ASN A 56 -9.98 -14.91 -23.48
CA ASN A 56 -8.67 -15.22 -24.06
C ASN A 56 -8.37 -14.42 -25.34
N GLN A 57 -9.37 -14.11 -26.16
CA GLN A 57 -9.21 -13.21 -27.31
C GLN A 57 -8.88 -11.77 -26.88
N ALA A 58 -9.51 -11.29 -25.80
CA ALA A 58 -9.22 -9.97 -25.25
C ALA A 58 -7.84 -9.89 -24.56
N PHE A 59 -7.33 -11.03 -24.05
CA PHE A 59 -6.05 -11.14 -23.36
C PHE A 59 -5.11 -12.12 -24.08
N PRO A 60 -4.51 -11.73 -25.22
CA PRO A 60 -3.71 -12.62 -26.08
C PRO A 60 -2.43 -13.14 -25.42
N GLN A 61 -1.93 -12.45 -24.39
CA GLN A 61 -0.77 -12.85 -23.58
C GLN A 61 -1.14 -13.80 -22.43
N GLY A 62 -2.42 -14.19 -22.34
CA GLY A 62 -2.96 -14.97 -21.23
C GLY A 62 -3.43 -14.06 -20.09
N PHE A 63 -4.67 -14.27 -19.67
CA PHE A 63 -5.31 -13.52 -18.59
C PHE A 63 -4.54 -13.66 -17.26
N ASN A 64 -4.02 -14.86 -16.97
CA ASN A 64 -3.26 -15.16 -15.75
C ASN A 64 -2.02 -14.28 -15.57
N HIS A 65 -1.31 -13.94 -16.65
CA HIS A 65 -0.12 -13.10 -16.57
C HIS A 65 -0.47 -11.67 -16.14
N SER A 66 -1.51 -11.11 -16.75
CA SER A 66 -2.00 -9.76 -16.44
C SER A 66 -2.52 -9.69 -15.00
N GLN A 67 -3.22 -10.74 -14.55
CA GLN A 67 -3.68 -10.87 -13.17
C GLN A 67 -2.53 -10.86 -12.16
N GLN A 68 -1.51 -11.71 -12.36
CA GLN A 68 -0.36 -11.78 -11.47
C GLN A 68 0.41 -10.44 -11.41
N ALA A 69 0.56 -9.77 -12.56
CA ALA A 69 1.21 -8.47 -12.62
C ALA A 69 0.44 -7.41 -11.82
N ILE A 70 -0.90 -7.36 -11.94
CA ILE A 70 -1.75 -6.43 -11.20
C ILE A 70 -1.64 -6.69 -9.70
N MET A 71 -1.81 -7.94 -9.26
CA MET A 71 -1.72 -8.29 -7.84
C MET A 71 -0.35 -7.94 -7.25
N SER A 72 0.73 -8.22 -7.98
CA SER A 72 2.09 -7.87 -7.52
C SER A 72 2.28 -6.36 -7.35
N LYS A 73 1.76 -5.56 -8.29
CA LYS A 73 1.84 -4.09 -8.21
C LYS A 73 1.02 -3.53 -7.07
N VAL A 74 -0.12 -4.13 -6.78
CA VAL A 74 -1.00 -3.74 -5.68
C VAL A 74 -0.34 -4.02 -4.33
N THR A 75 0.22 -5.22 -4.14
CA THR A 75 0.97 -5.53 -2.91
C THR A 75 2.14 -4.56 -2.71
N GLN A 76 2.87 -4.23 -3.78
CA GLN A 76 3.93 -3.21 -3.71
C GLN A 76 3.40 -1.82 -3.33
N LEU A 77 2.22 -1.43 -3.83
CA LEU A 77 1.57 -0.17 -3.46
C LEU A 77 1.15 -0.14 -1.99
N GLU A 78 0.56 -1.23 -1.48
CA GLU A 78 0.18 -1.34 -0.07
C GLU A 78 1.39 -1.23 0.86
N ASP A 79 2.49 -1.90 0.54
CA ASP A 79 3.74 -1.83 1.29
C ASP A 79 4.33 -0.41 1.29
N ASN A 80 4.31 0.26 0.13
CA ASN A 80 4.78 1.63 0.00
C ASN A 80 3.92 2.61 0.82
N PHE A 81 2.59 2.43 0.80
CA PHE A 81 1.69 3.25 1.61
C PHE A 81 1.92 3.06 3.10
N LYS A 82 2.13 1.82 3.55
CA LYS A 82 2.44 1.53 4.96
C LYS A 82 3.74 2.18 5.41
N ARG A 83 4.79 2.10 4.58
CA ARG A 83 6.08 2.77 4.85
C ARG A 83 5.95 4.29 4.92
N LEU A 84 5.13 4.87 4.05
CA LEU A 84 4.85 6.30 4.05
C LEU A 84 4.11 6.70 5.34
N GLU A 85 3.11 5.93 5.74
CA GLU A 85 2.35 6.13 6.98
C GLU A 85 3.26 6.09 8.21
N ASP A 86 4.14 5.10 8.30
CA ASP A 86 5.11 4.96 9.39
C ASP A 86 6.13 6.11 9.39
N GLY A 87 6.59 6.53 8.21
CA GLY A 87 7.49 7.69 8.04
C GLY A 87 6.87 8.98 8.57
N PHE A 88 5.59 9.23 8.33
CA PHE A 88 4.91 10.42 8.85
C PHE A 88 4.62 10.34 10.35
N LYS A 89 4.28 9.16 10.89
CA LYS A 89 4.12 8.98 12.35
C LYS A 89 5.42 9.31 13.10
N THR A 90 6.56 8.86 12.58
CA THR A 90 7.87 9.13 13.20
C THR A 90 8.29 10.60 13.12
N LEU A 91 7.94 11.31 12.03
CA LEU A 91 8.14 12.75 11.88
C LEU A 91 7.33 13.57 12.90
N GLY A 92 6.08 13.18 13.17
CA GLY A 92 5.23 13.84 14.17
C GLY A 92 5.64 13.60 15.63
N ASP A 93 6.34 12.50 15.92
CA ASP A 93 6.80 12.12 17.26
C ASP A 93 8.18 12.72 17.61
N SER A 94 8.94 13.13 16.58
CA SER A 94 10.28 13.69 16.73
C SER A 94 10.31 15.13 17.27
N ASP A 95 9.16 15.80 17.36
CA ASP A 95 9.05 17.20 17.85
C ASP A 95 8.87 17.30 19.39
N VAL A 96 8.94 16.18 20.12
CA VAL A 96 8.83 16.14 21.60
C VAL A 96 10.15 15.71 22.28
N GLN A 97 11.31 15.99 21.69
CA GLN A 97 12.57 16.04 22.44
C GLN A 97 12.94 17.48 22.77
N LYS A 98 12.26 17.96 23.82
CA LYS A 98 12.69 19.11 24.63
C LYS A 98 14.18 18.93 24.96
N PRO A 99 15.07 19.88 24.64
CA PRO A 99 16.48 19.76 25.00
C PRO A 99 16.57 19.74 26.53
N GLU A 100 17.02 18.64 27.12
CA GLU A 100 17.35 18.62 28.54
C GLU A 100 18.44 19.66 28.79
N PRO A 101 18.29 20.55 29.80
CA PRO A 101 19.35 21.46 30.17
C PRO A 101 20.52 20.65 30.72
N SER A 102 21.58 20.55 29.92
CA SER A 102 22.87 19.98 30.28
C SER A 102 23.36 20.61 31.58
N LYS A 103 23.28 19.87 32.70
CA LYS A 103 23.80 20.32 33.99
C LYS A 103 25.33 20.51 33.86
N PRO A 104 25.90 21.65 34.31
CA PRO A 104 27.32 21.87 34.23
C PRO A 104 28.05 20.88 35.16
N LYS A 105 28.92 20.05 34.58
CA LYS A 105 29.81 19.15 35.32
C LYS A 105 30.75 20.00 36.18
N LYS A 106 30.51 20.06 37.50
CA LYS A 106 31.44 20.65 38.47
C LYS A 106 32.77 19.91 38.36
N ARG A 107 33.82 20.61 37.92
CA ARG A 107 35.20 20.10 37.90
C ARG A 107 35.64 19.97 39.36
N VAL A 108 35.85 18.74 39.82
CA VAL A 108 36.46 18.48 41.13
C VAL A 108 37.95 18.77 41.00
N LEU A 109 38.39 19.88 41.60
CA LEU A 109 39.81 20.22 41.71
C LEU A 109 40.43 19.28 42.77
N LYS A 110 41.27 18.34 42.36
CA LYS A 110 42.10 17.57 43.31
C LYS A 110 43.16 18.51 43.87
N LYS A 111 43.03 18.88 45.14
CA LYS A 111 44.05 19.59 45.91
C LYS A 111 45.04 18.56 46.42
N TYR A 112 46.27 18.57 45.90
CA TYR A 112 47.41 17.89 46.52
C TYR A 112 47.94 18.77 47.63
N MET A 113 47.91 18.30 48.88
CA MET A 113 48.92 18.46 49.95
C MET A 113 48.58 17.45 51.06
#